data_AF-A0A0D3CLG0-F1
#
_entry.id   AF-A0A0D3CLG0-F1
#
_cell.length_a   1.000
_cell.length_b   1.000
_cell.length_c   1.000
_cell.angle_alpha   90.00
_cell.angle_beta   90.00
_cell.angle_gamma   90.00
#
_symmetry.space_group_name_H-M   'P 1'
#
loop_
_entity.id
_entity.type
_entity.pdbx_description
1 polymer ?
#
loop_
_entity_poly.entity_id
_entity_poly.type
_entity_poly.pdbx_seq_one_letter_code
_entity_poly.pdbx_strand_id
1 'polypeptide(L)'
;MDSSKRSSSSSSLSSLHSELLEEILCRVPAEAMMRSKPTCKQWNDLIKALPTNKTFIYKHLDRSSSDSSSKRFIRTSDSSVRIIDPVTKERSTSPMPAEFQESNKVHTILQCDGLVLCIRRDYSQISQPRRPHIAIWNPLLRRAKWIDPSGGLLPNSVYGMGYKTREEDGYKILRFSNSWFKVAEGDTQVEVYEFKNSSWRTLDHVKVDVRVDSKGVSVMGNMYWLTEKNGILGFDFTAETFKDVCSCPPLFFGHRRYLSCFREDRLSLLQQAKESKKIEVWISNNLADESVSFTRYFSVDKPGLPALNLHESILHPVYCFVKPRSMFALCEGDEGEGVTYTTYGILCEIDEGGLRNQTETETETERIYGRLRYPIFCGHVYVPSFVPLP
;
A
#
# COMPACT_ATOMS: atom_id res chain seq x y z
N MET A 1 -70.41 0.46 -8.95
CA MET A 1 -69.18 0.92 -9.60
C MET A 1 -68.62 2.05 -8.77
N ASP A 2 -67.65 1.76 -7.91
CA ASP A 2 -66.33 2.41 -7.90
C ASP A 2 -65.55 1.86 -6.69
N SER A 3 -64.54 1.04 -6.95
CA SER A 3 -63.59 0.60 -5.92
C SER A 3 -62.20 0.97 -6.40
N SER A 4 -61.68 2.03 -5.78
CA SER A 4 -60.40 2.65 -6.06
C SER A 4 -59.24 1.65 -6.03
N LYS A 5 -58.40 1.70 -7.06
CA LYS A 5 -57.04 1.12 -7.06
C LYS A 5 -56.21 1.75 -5.94
N ARG A 6 -55.78 0.94 -4.96
CA ARG A 6 -54.56 1.19 -4.18
C ARG A 6 -53.54 0.11 -4.52
N SER A 7 -52.58 0.46 -5.36
CA SER A 7 -51.38 -0.34 -5.59
C SER A 7 -50.19 0.58 -5.85
N SER A 8 -49.51 1.02 -4.79
CA SER A 8 -48.19 1.68 -4.92
C SER A 8 -47.30 1.66 -3.66
N SER A 9 -47.66 0.98 -2.56
CA SER A 9 -46.92 1.10 -1.29
C SER A 9 -45.94 -0.04 -0.95
N SER A 10 -45.94 -1.18 -1.67
CA SER A 10 -45.08 -2.33 -1.29
C SER A 10 -43.67 -2.30 -1.90
N SER A 11 -43.47 -1.62 -3.03
CA SER A 11 -42.16 -1.47 -3.69
C SER A 11 -41.28 -0.41 -3.03
N SER A 12 -41.88 0.60 -2.41
CA SER A 12 -41.16 1.67 -1.70
C SER A 12 -40.60 1.23 -0.34
N LEU A 13 -41.27 0.29 0.34
CA LEU A 13 -40.82 -0.25 1.63
C LEU A 13 -39.67 -1.27 1.48
N SER A 14 -39.70 -2.08 0.43
CA SER A 14 -38.63 -3.04 0.14
C SER A 14 -37.35 -2.37 -0.36
N SER A 15 -37.47 -1.32 -1.18
CA SER A 15 -36.34 -0.48 -1.60
C SER A 15 -35.73 0.29 -0.43
N LEU A 16 -36.57 0.91 0.42
CA LEU A 16 -36.11 1.61 1.63
C LEU A 16 -35.36 0.67 2.59
N HIS A 17 -35.84 -0.57 2.77
CA HIS A 17 -35.15 -1.57 3.59
C HIS A 17 -33.80 -1.98 2.98
N SER A 18 -33.71 -2.09 1.65
CA SER A 18 -32.45 -2.38 0.95
C SER A 18 -31.44 -1.25 1.08
N GLU A 19 -31.88 0.00 0.92
CA GLU A 19 -31.03 1.19 1.05
C GLU A 19 -30.48 1.33 2.47
N LEU A 20 -31.33 1.13 3.49
CA LEU A 20 -30.90 1.16 4.89
C LEU A 20 -29.89 0.04 5.21
N LEU A 21 -30.13 -1.18 4.70
CA LEU A 21 -29.17 -2.28 4.84
C LEU A 21 -27.83 -1.94 4.20
N GLU A 22 -27.83 -1.38 3.00
CA GLU A 22 -26.61 -0.94 2.31
C GLU A 22 -25.88 0.13 3.14
N GLU A 23 -26.62 1.09 3.69
CA GLU A 23 -26.06 2.16 4.53
C GLU A 23 -25.47 1.65 5.85
N ILE A 24 -26.08 0.63 6.45
CA ILE A 24 -25.55 -0.07 7.61
C ILE A 24 -24.26 -0.81 7.21
N LEU A 25 -24.31 -1.62 6.16
CA LEU A 25 -23.17 -2.40 5.66
C LEU A 25 -21.98 -1.51 5.27
N CYS A 26 -22.23 -0.34 4.67
CA CYS A 26 -21.21 0.66 4.36
C CYS A 26 -20.45 1.18 5.60
N ARG A 27 -20.99 1.01 6.81
CA ARG A 27 -20.35 1.41 8.07
C ARG A 27 -19.68 0.26 8.81
N VAL A 28 -19.96 -0.99 8.44
CA VAL A 28 -19.37 -2.15 9.10
C VAL A 28 -17.93 -2.34 8.58
N PRO A 29 -16.93 -2.53 9.46
CA PRO A 29 -15.57 -2.86 9.02
C PRO A 29 -15.56 -4.10 8.12
N ALA A 30 -14.80 -4.05 7.02
CA ALA A 30 -14.81 -5.10 6.00
C ALA A 30 -14.47 -6.50 6.58
N GLU A 31 -13.53 -6.54 7.52
CA GLU A 31 -13.11 -7.77 8.21
C GLU A 31 -14.24 -8.36 9.07
N ALA A 32 -15.00 -7.50 9.76
CA ALA A 32 -16.14 -7.94 10.57
C ALA A 32 -17.26 -8.53 9.69
N MET A 33 -17.52 -7.92 8.53
CA MET A 33 -18.43 -8.49 7.53
C MET A 33 -17.93 -9.85 7.04
N MET A 34 -16.63 -9.99 6.73
CA MET A 34 -16.09 -11.29 6.30
C MET A 34 -16.22 -12.37 7.38
N ARG A 35 -16.05 -12.01 8.67
CA ARG A 35 -16.26 -12.92 9.81
C ARG A 35 -17.73 -13.30 10.05
N SER A 36 -18.69 -12.49 9.60
CA SER A 36 -20.13 -12.78 9.78
C SER A 36 -20.71 -13.67 8.68
N LYS A 37 -20.01 -13.90 7.56
CA LYS A 37 -20.45 -14.83 6.49
C LYS A 37 -20.94 -16.20 6.99
N PRO A 38 -20.25 -16.91 7.91
CA PRO A 38 -20.70 -18.22 8.36
C PRO A 38 -21.86 -18.18 9.37
N THR A 39 -22.25 -17.03 9.92
CA THR A 39 -23.18 -16.97 11.05
C THR A 39 -24.66 -17.01 10.62
N CYS A 40 -24.99 -16.53 9.42
CA CYS A 40 -26.37 -16.50 8.92
C CYS A 40 -26.42 -16.53 7.38
N LYS A 41 -27.35 -17.32 6.82
CA LYS A 41 -27.53 -17.46 5.36
C LYS A 41 -27.83 -16.11 4.69
N GLN A 42 -28.73 -15.33 5.27
CA GLN A 42 -29.11 -14.02 4.71
C GLN A 42 -27.92 -13.06 4.66
N TRP A 43 -27.11 -13.01 5.72
CA TRP A 43 -25.89 -12.20 5.75
C TRP A 43 -24.85 -12.72 4.74
N ASN A 44 -24.69 -14.04 4.63
CA ASN A 44 -23.80 -14.64 3.64
C ASN A 44 -24.19 -14.26 2.21
N ASP A 45 -25.47 -14.35 1.88
CA ASP A 45 -25.99 -14.05 0.54
C ASP A 45 -25.85 -12.57 0.22
N LEU A 46 -26.15 -11.68 1.18
CA LEU A 46 -25.90 -10.25 1.06
C LEU A 46 -24.41 -9.98 0.79
N ILE A 47 -23.50 -10.47 1.63
CA ILE A 47 -22.06 -10.20 1.48
C ILE A 47 -21.48 -10.85 0.21
N LYS A 48 -22.07 -11.94 -0.31
CA LYS A 48 -21.70 -12.50 -1.62
C LYS A 48 -22.19 -11.63 -2.79
N ALA A 49 -23.29 -10.92 -2.63
CA ALA A 49 -23.83 -10.01 -3.64
C ALA A 49 -23.12 -8.64 -3.65
N LEU A 50 -22.58 -8.16 -2.53
CA LEU A 50 -21.93 -6.84 -2.47
C LEU A 50 -20.73 -6.66 -3.43
N PRO A 51 -19.82 -7.65 -3.63
CA PRO A 51 -18.69 -7.53 -4.54
C PRO A 51 -19.03 -7.37 -6.02
N THR A 52 -20.30 -7.52 -6.42
CA THR A 52 -20.76 -7.21 -7.80
C THR A 52 -21.28 -5.79 -7.94
N ASN A 53 -21.60 -5.11 -6.83
CA ASN A 53 -22.03 -3.70 -6.82
C ASN A 53 -20.82 -2.77 -6.63
N LYS A 54 -20.26 -2.28 -7.74
CA LYS A 54 -19.11 -1.36 -7.74
C LYS A 54 -19.36 -0.10 -6.90
N THR A 55 -20.57 0.46 -6.95
CA THR A 55 -20.94 1.66 -6.18
C THR A 55 -20.81 1.42 -4.68
N PHE A 56 -21.32 0.29 -4.18
CA PHE A 56 -21.16 -0.08 -2.78
C PHE A 56 -19.69 -0.27 -2.40
N ILE A 57 -18.93 -0.99 -3.23
CA ILE A 57 -17.53 -1.32 -2.94
C ILE A 57 -16.69 -0.06 -2.76
N TYR A 58 -16.79 0.89 -3.69
CA TYR A 58 -15.99 2.11 -3.62
C TYR A 58 -16.50 3.07 -2.55
N LYS A 59 -17.82 3.16 -2.33
CA LYS A 59 -18.39 3.91 -1.20
C LYS A 59 -17.96 3.36 0.16
N HIS A 60 -17.88 2.04 0.30
CA HIS A 60 -17.37 1.38 1.50
C HIS A 60 -15.87 1.65 1.67
N LEU A 61 -15.08 1.49 0.60
CA LEU A 61 -13.65 1.76 0.61
C LEU A 61 -13.31 3.21 0.96
N ASP A 62 -14.01 4.18 0.40
CA ASP A 62 -13.79 5.60 0.70
C ASP A 62 -14.14 5.89 2.17
N ARG A 63 -15.23 5.33 2.69
CA ARG A 63 -15.51 5.43 4.13
C ARG A 63 -14.40 4.82 4.99
N SER A 64 -13.90 3.65 4.62
CA SER A 64 -12.81 2.97 5.33
C SER A 64 -11.46 3.66 5.19
N SER A 65 -11.19 4.35 4.08
CA SER A 65 -9.93 5.07 3.89
C SER A 65 -9.88 6.35 4.72
N SER A 66 -11.04 7.02 4.85
CA SER A 66 -11.26 8.20 5.69
C SER A 66 -11.23 7.85 7.17
N ASP A 67 -11.77 6.69 7.54
CA ASP A 67 -11.73 6.19 8.90
C ASP A 67 -10.33 5.67 9.24
N SER A 68 -9.63 6.41 10.09
CA SER A 68 -8.28 6.03 10.43
C SER A 68 -8.19 4.75 11.28
N SER A 69 -9.29 4.33 11.91
CA SER A 69 -9.36 3.06 12.64
C SER A 69 -9.45 1.83 11.74
N SER A 70 -9.73 2.02 10.45
CA SER A 70 -9.76 0.94 9.44
C SER A 70 -8.38 0.63 8.84
N LYS A 71 -7.35 1.44 9.16
CA LYS A 71 -5.97 1.20 8.70
C LYS A 71 -5.34 0.01 9.44
N ARG A 72 -4.58 -0.78 8.72
CA ARG A 72 -3.81 -1.93 9.21
C ARG A 72 -2.38 -1.85 8.72
N PHE A 73 -1.47 -2.54 9.41
CA PHE A 73 -0.20 -2.92 8.80
C PHE A 73 -0.32 -4.34 8.25
N ILE A 74 0.07 -4.53 6.99
CA ILE A 74 0.20 -5.85 6.39
C ILE A 74 1.68 -6.18 6.24
N ARG A 75 2.08 -7.37 6.68
CA ARG A 75 3.43 -7.94 6.56
C ARG A 75 3.32 -9.29 5.86
N THR A 76 4.19 -9.53 4.89
CA THR A 76 4.30 -10.83 4.21
C THR A 76 5.67 -11.44 4.44
N SER A 77 5.68 -12.74 4.71
CA SER A 77 6.87 -13.59 4.72
C SER A 77 6.71 -14.73 3.71
N ASP A 78 7.72 -15.58 3.58
CA ASP A 78 7.75 -16.68 2.59
C ASP A 78 6.52 -17.61 2.67
N SER A 79 5.92 -17.77 3.84
CA SER A 79 4.79 -18.69 4.06
C SER A 79 3.54 -18.06 4.66
N SER A 80 3.61 -16.80 5.14
CA SER A 80 2.52 -16.21 5.92
C SER A 80 2.24 -14.75 5.60
N VAL A 81 1.00 -14.36 5.85
CA VAL A 81 0.52 -12.98 5.92
C VAL A 81 0.24 -12.68 7.38
N ARG A 82 0.76 -11.56 7.86
CA ARG A 82 0.36 -10.98 9.15
C ARG A 82 -0.33 -9.64 8.91
N ILE A 83 -1.48 -9.46 9.53
CA ILE A 83 -2.19 -8.18 9.58
C ILE A 83 -2.23 -7.74 11.03
N ILE A 84 -1.86 -6.49 11.28
CA ILE A 84 -1.76 -5.90 12.61
C ILE A 84 -2.65 -4.67 12.67
N ASP A 85 -3.53 -4.63 13.67
CA ASP A 85 -4.27 -3.41 14.03
C ASP A 85 -3.34 -2.48 14.82
N PRO A 86 -3.09 -1.24 14.35
CA PRO A 86 -2.20 -0.31 15.03
C PRO A 86 -2.66 0.09 16.44
N VAL A 87 -3.97 0.13 16.69
CA VAL A 87 -4.56 0.64 17.94
C VAL A 87 -4.77 -0.49 18.94
N THR A 88 -5.48 -1.54 18.54
CA THR A 88 -5.79 -2.67 19.42
C THR A 88 -4.60 -3.62 19.58
N LYS A 89 -3.63 -3.53 18.65
CA LYS A 89 -2.48 -4.45 18.55
C LYS A 89 -2.90 -5.89 18.28
N GLU A 90 -4.16 -6.12 17.92
CA GLU A 90 -4.63 -7.43 17.49
C GLU A 90 -3.89 -7.86 16.23
N ARG A 91 -3.58 -9.15 16.15
CA ARG A 91 -2.80 -9.73 15.07
C ARG A 91 -3.59 -10.89 14.49
N SER A 92 -3.60 -10.97 13.17
CA SER A 92 -4.08 -12.15 12.47
C SER A 92 -3.00 -12.67 11.55
N THR A 93 -2.70 -13.96 11.69
CA THR A 93 -1.78 -14.68 10.81
C THR A 93 -2.57 -15.63 9.93
N SER A 94 -2.33 -15.60 8.62
CA SER A 94 -2.92 -16.53 7.66
C SER A 94 -1.84 -17.05 6.72
N PRO A 95 -2.00 -18.25 6.15
CA PRO A 95 -1.06 -18.74 5.14
C PRO A 95 -1.06 -17.84 3.89
N MET A 96 0.02 -17.89 3.13
CA MET A 96 0.06 -17.33 1.78
C MET A 96 -1.05 -17.94 0.90
N PRO A 97 -1.65 -17.16 -0.03
CA PRO A 97 -2.57 -17.66 -1.05
C PRO A 97 -2.01 -18.90 -1.75
N ALA A 98 -2.90 -19.85 -2.10
CA ALA A 98 -2.51 -21.09 -2.76
C ALA A 98 -1.77 -20.84 -4.08
N GLU A 99 -2.15 -19.78 -4.79
CA GLU A 99 -1.53 -19.29 -6.02
C GLU A 99 -0.06 -18.89 -5.83
N PHE A 100 0.37 -18.63 -4.59
CA PHE A 100 1.75 -18.28 -4.22
C PHE A 100 2.52 -19.43 -3.57
N GLN A 101 1.86 -20.53 -3.18
CA GLN A 101 2.51 -21.63 -2.43
C GLN A 101 3.61 -22.35 -3.24
N GLU A 102 3.51 -22.39 -4.56
CA GLU A 102 4.58 -22.94 -5.42
C GLU A 102 5.79 -22.00 -5.53
N SER A 103 5.64 -20.74 -5.11
CA SER A 103 6.58 -19.66 -5.37
C SER A 103 7.48 -19.31 -4.18
N ASN A 104 7.14 -19.73 -2.95
CA ASN A 104 7.84 -19.58 -1.65
C ASN A 104 8.55 -18.25 -1.33
N LYS A 105 8.46 -17.22 -2.18
CA LYS A 105 9.32 -16.03 -2.20
C LYS A 105 8.60 -14.85 -2.84
N VAL A 106 7.37 -14.58 -2.38
CA VAL A 106 6.53 -13.48 -2.88
C VAL A 106 6.60 -12.32 -1.90
N HIS A 107 6.93 -11.13 -2.42
CA HIS A 107 7.02 -9.91 -1.61
C HIS A 107 6.03 -8.86 -2.10
N THR A 108 5.45 -8.11 -1.16
CA THR A 108 4.57 -6.98 -1.48
C THR A 108 5.39 -5.76 -1.89
N ILE A 109 5.02 -5.11 -2.98
CA ILE A 109 5.75 -3.95 -3.53
C ILE A 109 5.09 -2.65 -3.11
N LEU A 110 3.75 -2.60 -3.20
CA LEU A 110 2.92 -1.44 -2.96
C LEU A 110 1.46 -1.86 -2.77
N GLN A 111 0.63 -0.92 -2.32
CA GLN A 111 -0.81 -1.08 -2.17
C GLN A 111 -1.54 0.08 -2.89
N CYS A 112 -2.74 -0.21 -3.40
CA CYS A 112 -3.70 0.77 -3.90
C CYS A 112 -5.12 0.22 -3.67
N ASP A 113 -6.02 0.98 -3.04
CA ASP A 113 -7.44 0.62 -2.83
C ASP A 113 -7.70 -0.76 -2.17
N GLY A 114 -6.74 -1.25 -1.39
CA GLY A 114 -6.74 -2.56 -0.73
C GLY A 114 -6.31 -3.71 -1.63
N LEU A 115 -5.94 -3.42 -2.89
CA LEU A 115 -5.19 -4.32 -3.73
C LEU A 115 -3.70 -4.17 -3.45
N VAL A 116 -3.00 -5.29 -3.40
CA VAL A 116 -1.56 -5.36 -3.13
C VAL A 116 -0.86 -5.89 -4.37
N LEU A 117 0.13 -5.16 -4.86
CA LEU A 117 1.00 -5.61 -5.92
C LEU A 117 2.15 -6.41 -5.31
N CYS A 118 2.38 -7.60 -5.82
CA CYS A 118 3.39 -8.54 -5.35
C CYS A 118 4.41 -8.84 -6.46
N ILE A 119 5.63 -9.20 -6.07
CA ILE A 119 6.67 -9.70 -6.96
C ILE A 119 7.25 -11.01 -6.44
N ARG A 120 7.43 -11.96 -7.34
CA ARG A 120 8.20 -13.18 -7.07
C ARG A 120 9.69 -12.87 -7.13
N ARG A 121 10.44 -13.27 -6.11
CA ARG A 121 11.89 -13.34 -6.20
C ARG A 121 12.34 -14.63 -6.88
N ASP A 122 13.18 -14.48 -7.90
CA ASP A 122 14.04 -15.55 -8.39
C ASP A 122 15.48 -15.25 -7.98
N TYR A 123 16.06 -16.07 -7.12
CA TYR A 123 17.48 -16.00 -6.73
C TYR A 123 18.38 -16.87 -7.61
N SER A 124 17.82 -17.61 -8.57
CA SER A 124 18.63 -18.48 -9.42
C SER A 124 19.42 -17.66 -10.42
N GLN A 125 20.73 -17.57 -10.17
CA GLN A 125 21.73 -17.15 -11.15
C GLN A 125 21.93 -18.23 -12.24
N ILE A 126 20.83 -18.74 -12.80
CA ILE A 126 20.92 -19.50 -14.04
C ILE A 126 20.98 -18.48 -15.16
N SER A 127 21.79 -18.78 -16.17
CA SER A 127 22.27 -17.99 -17.31
C SER A 127 21.22 -17.23 -18.17
N GLN A 128 19.97 -17.11 -17.71
CA GLN A 128 18.98 -16.17 -18.24
C GLN A 128 18.18 -15.56 -17.06
N PRO A 129 18.18 -14.22 -16.87
CA PRO A 129 17.33 -13.60 -15.85
C PRO A 129 15.87 -13.94 -16.15
N ARG A 130 15.21 -14.72 -15.29
CA ARG A 130 13.77 -14.97 -15.41
C ARG A 130 13.03 -13.64 -15.25
N ARG A 131 12.00 -13.45 -16.07
CA ARG A 131 11.14 -12.25 -16.05
C ARG A 131 10.58 -12.04 -14.62
N PRO A 132 10.52 -10.80 -14.09
CA PRO A 132 9.90 -10.57 -12.80
C PRO A 132 8.42 -10.93 -12.91
N HIS A 133 8.01 -12.00 -12.23
CA HIS A 133 6.61 -12.38 -12.16
C HIS A 133 5.96 -11.50 -11.10
N ILE A 134 5.02 -10.67 -11.53
CA ILE A 134 4.23 -9.86 -10.62
C ILE A 134 2.83 -10.47 -10.47
N ALA A 135 2.22 -10.25 -9.32
CA ALA A 135 0.86 -10.67 -9.05
C ALA A 135 0.09 -9.53 -8.40
N ILE A 136 -1.21 -9.51 -8.64
CA ILE A 136 -2.13 -8.69 -7.86
C ILE A 136 -2.86 -9.56 -6.85
N TRP A 137 -3.03 -9.05 -5.64
CA TRP A 137 -3.59 -9.79 -4.53
C TRP A 137 -4.54 -8.92 -3.71
N ASN A 138 -5.71 -9.47 -3.37
CA ASN A 138 -6.59 -8.92 -2.36
C ASN A 138 -6.52 -9.79 -1.10
N PRO A 139 -5.91 -9.30 0.00
CA PRO A 139 -5.79 -10.04 1.25
C PRO A 139 -7.14 -10.36 1.92
N LEU A 140 -8.11 -9.43 1.89
CA LEU A 140 -9.43 -9.62 2.49
C LEU A 140 -10.23 -10.71 1.78
N LEU A 141 -10.24 -10.66 0.43
CA LEU A 141 -10.98 -11.61 -0.39
C LEU A 141 -10.22 -12.93 -0.60
N ARG A 142 -8.94 -12.98 -0.20
CA ARG A 142 -8.04 -14.13 -0.37
C ARG A 142 -7.96 -14.59 -1.83
N ARG A 143 -7.88 -13.63 -2.75
CA ARG A 143 -7.75 -13.89 -4.19
C ARG A 143 -6.46 -13.29 -4.70
N ALA A 144 -5.70 -14.06 -5.46
CA ALA A 144 -4.50 -13.59 -6.14
C ALA A 144 -4.53 -13.97 -7.63
N LYS A 145 -3.85 -13.18 -8.46
CA LYS A 145 -3.70 -13.42 -9.89
C LYS A 145 -2.31 -13.02 -10.35
N TRP A 146 -1.61 -13.94 -11.02
CA TRP A 146 -0.35 -13.65 -11.68
C TRP A 146 -0.60 -12.85 -12.96
N ILE A 147 0.30 -11.92 -13.25
CA ILE A 147 0.26 -11.09 -14.46
C ILE A 147 1.39 -11.54 -15.38
N ASP A 148 1.04 -11.71 -16.65
CA ASP A 148 2.01 -12.08 -17.66
C ASP A 148 3.07 -10.98 -17.81
N PRO A 149 4.36 -11.35 -17.84
CA PRO A 149 5.42 -10.37 -17.94
C PRO A 149 5.49 -9.77 -19.35
N SER A 150 5.79 -8.48 -19.45
CA SER A 150 6.09 -7.85 -20.74
C SER A 150 7.34 -8.47 -21.38
N GLY A 151 7.48 -8.29 -22.70
CA GLY A 151 8.68 -8.72 -23.45
C GLY A 151 9.94 -7.93 -23.08
N GLY A 152 9.79 -6.72 -22.51
CA GLY A 152 10.90 -5.88 -22.04
C GLY A 152 11.40 -6.36 -20.68
N LEU A 153 12.69 -6.69 -20.59
CA LEU A 153 13.37 -6.99 -19.33
C LEU A 153 14.03 -5.72 -18.79
N LEU A 154 13.54 -5.21 -17.67
CA LEU A 154 14.21 -4.14 -16.91
C LEU A 154 14.52 -4.66 -15.50
N PRO A 155 15.73 -5.21 -15.26
CA PRO A 155 16.22 -5.47 -13.92
C PRO A 155 16.10 -4.19 -13.07
N ASN A 156 15.66 -4.31 -11.81
CA ASN A 156 15.51 -3.17 -10.88
C ASN A 156 14.49 -2.09 -11.32
N SER A 157 13.34 -2.53 -11.85
CA SER A 157 12.21 -1.65 -12.17
C SER A 157 11.57 -1.03 -10.92
N VAL A 158 11.14 0.22 -11.05
CA VAL A 158 10.19 0.88 -10.16
C VAL A 158 8.78 0.49 -10.62
N TYR A 159 7.90 0.21 -9.66
CA TYR A 159 6.51 -0.10 -9.92
C TYR A 159 5.59 0.96 -9.30
N GLY A 160 4.45 1.17 -9.94
CA GLY A 160 3.32 1.95 -9.43
C GLY A 160 2.00 1.24 -9.71
N MET A 161 0.96 1.53 -8.93
CA MET A 161 -0.39 1.06 -9.23
C MET A 161 -1.39 2.17 -8.92
N GLY A 162 -2.34 2.33 -9.82
CA GLY A 162 -3.35 3.37 -9.76
C GLY A 162 -4.46 3.11 -10.76
N TYR A 163 -5.24 4.13 -11.06
CA TYR A 163 -6.38 4.02 -11.96
C TYR A 163 -6.70 5.34 -12.66
N LYS A 164 -7.24 5.26 -13.87
CA LYS A 164 -7.93 6.39 -14.50
C LYS A 164 -9.32 6.57 -13.90
N THR A 165 -10.03 5.46 -13.80
CA THR A 165 -11.33 5.33 -13.13
C THR A 165 -11.35 4.01 -12.39
N ARG A 166 -11.96 3.98 -11.21
CA ARG A 166 -12.23 2.74 -10.47
C ARG A 166 -13.22 1.83 -11.21
N GLU A 167 -14.06 2.43 -12.03
CA GLU A 167 -15.02 1.76 -12.91
C GLU A 167 -14.33 1.24 -14.20
N GLU A 168 -14.99 0.30 -14.89
CA GLU A 168 -14.57 -0.20 -16.22
C GLU A 168 -13.16 -0.80 -16.32
N ASP A 169 -12.67 -1.42 -15.25
CA ASP A 169 -11.35 -2.07 -15.20
C ASP A 169 -10.21 -1.08 -15.48
N GLY A 170 -10.42 0.17 -15.04
CA GLY A 170 -9.49 1.29 -15.25
C GLY A 170 -8.24 1.28 -14.36
N TYR A 171 -8.05 0.24 -13.53
CA TYR A 171 -6.79 0.01 -12.82
C TYR A 171 -5.66 -0.26 -13.81
N LYS A 172 -4.46 0.16 -13.42
CA LYS A 172 -3.25 0.07 -14.23
C LYS A 172 -2.04 -0.16 -13.34
N ILE A 173 -1.05 -0.86 -13.89
CA ILE A 173 0.27 -0.99 -13.25
C ILE A 173 1.28 -0.25 -14.10
N LEU A 174 2.03 0.65 -13.46
CA LEU A 174 3.15 1.35 -14.05
C LEU A 174 4.44 0.59 -13.78
N ARG A 175 5.34 0.57 -14.77
CA ARG A 175 6.71 0.07 -14.63
C ARG A 175 7.68 0.98 -15.39
N PHE A 176 8.82 1.29 -14.78
CA PHE A 176 9.90 2.03 -15.43
C PHE A 176 11.26 1.75 -14.76
N SER A 177 12.38 1.93 -15.46
CA SER A 177 13.71 1.77 -14.86
C SER A 177 14.05 2.91 -13.90
N ASN A 178 14.58 2.57 -12.73
CA ASN A 178 15.24 3.60 -11.90
C ASN A 178 16.58 3.99 -12.55
N SER A 179 16.85 5.28 -12.66
CA SER A 179 18.09 5.79 -13.26
C SER A 179 19.35 5.42 -12.46
N TRP A 180 19.22 5.01 -11.19
CA TRP A 180 20.29 4.35 -10.42
C TRP A 180 20.89 3.13 -11.12
N PHE A 181 20.12 2.44 -11.95
CA PHE A 181 20.51 1.15 -12.55
C PHE A 181 20.60 1.21 -14.08
N LYS A 182 20.64 2.41 -14.67
CA LYS A 182 20.84 2.56 -16.12
C LYS A 182 22.24 2.09 -16.51
N VAL A 183 22.30 1.22 -17.51
CA VAL A 183 23.56 0.66 -18.06
C VAL A 183 24.07 1.46 -19.26
N ALA A 184 23.21 2.26 -19.90
CA ALA A 184 23.56 3.14 -21.02
C ALA A 184 22.78 4.46 -20.95
N GLU A 185 23.32 5.50 -21.59
CA GLU A 185 22.64 6.79 -21.77
C GLU A 185 21.42 6.61 -22.69
N GLY A 186 20.26 7.08 -22.23
CA GLY A 186 18.98 6.96 -22.95
C GLY A 186 17.77 7.23 -22.05
N ASP A 187 16.64 7.51 -22.70
CA ASP A 187 15.36 7.70 -22.02
C ASP A 187 14.92 6.39 -21.36
N THR A 188 14.34 6.50 -20.16
CA THR A 188 13.77 5.35 -19.47
C THR A 188 12.52 4.89 -20.22
N GLN A 189 12.48 3.62 -20.61
CA GLN A 189 11.24 3.02 -21.11
C GLN A 189 10.21 2.97 -19.99
N VAL A 190 9.05 3.57 -20.23
CA VAL A 190 7.90 3.55 -19.33
C VAL A 190 6.85 2.64 -19.91
N GLU A 191 6.37 1.69 -19.14
CA GLU A 191 5.34 0.75 -19.55
C GLU A 191 4.15 0.79 -18.59
N VAL A 192 2.97 0.57 -19.15
CA VAL A 192 1.73 0.44 -18.41
C VAL A 192 1.06 -0.87 -18.77
N TYR A 193 0.66 -1.62 -17.75
CA TYR A 193 -0.22 -2.78 -17.89
C TYR A 193 -1.66 -2.34 -17.75
N GLU A 194 -2.49 -2.77 -18.70
CA GLU A 194 -3.94 -2.59 -18.67
C GLU A 194 -4.63 -3.91 -18.40
N PHE A 195 -5.43 -3.97 -17.34
CA PHE A 195 -6.14 -5.20 -16.96
C PHE A 195 -7.21 -5.58 -17.99
N LYS A 196 -7.93 -4.58 -18.52
CA LYS A 196 -8.97 -4.76 -19.55
C LYS A 196 -8.52 -5.60 -20.75
N ASN A 197 -7.29 -5.39 -21.20
CA ASN A 197 -6.70 -6.11 -22.35
C ASN A 197 -5.68 -7.17 -21.92
N SER A 198 -5.40 -7.26 -20.61
CA SER A 198 -4.38 -8.11 -20.01
C SER A 198 -3.01 -7.98 -20.69
N SER A 199 -2.63 -6.76 -21.09
CA SER A 199 -1.45 -6.50 -21.91
C SER A 199 -0.63 -5.32 -21.42
N TRP A 200 0.68 -5.39 -21.65
CA TRP A 200 1.60 -4.27 -21.48
C TRP A 200 1.66 -3.41 -22.73
N ARG A 201 1.79 -2.10 -22.57
CA ARG A 201 2.15 -1.17 -23.63
C ARG A 201 3.19 -0.17 -23.16
N THR A 202 4.03 0.28 -24.10
CA THR A 202 5.02 1.32 -23.85
C THR A 202 4.41 2.70 -24.04
N LEU A 203 4.84 3.66 -23.21
CA LEU A 203 4.50 5.07 -23.33
C LEU A 203 5.65 5.83 -24.00
N ASP A 204 5.74 5.76 -25.33
CA ASP A 204 6.88 6.32 -26.08
C ASP A 204 7.04 7.85 -25.94
N HIS A 205 5.95 8.54 -25.61
CA HIS A 205 5.92 9.99 -25.39
C HIS A 205 6.34 10.42 -23.98
N VAL A 206 6.47 9.47 -23.05
CA VAL A 206 6.76 9.75 -21.64
C VAL A 206 8.23 9.49 -21.37
N LYS A 207 8.94 10.54 -21.02
CA LYS A 207 10.35 10.48 -20.65
C LYS A 207 10.48 10.77 -19.17
N VAL A 208 11.16 9.90 -18.44
CA VAL A 208 11.50 10.11 -17.03
C VAL A 208 12.97 9.79 -16.81
N ASP A 209 13.73 10.79 -16.40
CA ASP A 209 15.11 10.61 -15.97
C ASP A 209 15.25 11.09 -14.53
N VAL A 210 14.62 10.34 -13.63
CA VAL A 210 14.57 10.68 -12.21
C VAL A 210 15.08 9.50 -11.39
N ARG A 211 15.88 9.82 -10.38
CA ARG A 211 16.26 8.90 -9.31
C ARG A 211 15.23 8.99 -8.21
N VAL A 212 14.52 7.90 -7.98
CA VAL A 212 13.57 7.79 -6.87
C VAL A 212 14.19 7.00 -5.73
N ASP A 213 14.05 7.52 -4.52
CA ASP A 213 14.74 7.02 -3.32
C ASP A 213 13.85 6.10 -2.46
N SER A 214 12.52 6.20 -2.62
CA SER A 214 11.55 5.52 -1.74
C SER A 214 10.63 4.55 -2.48
N LYS A 215 10.03 3.62 -1.73
CA LYS A 215 8.79 2.96 -2.16
C LYS A 215 7.74 4.05 -2.41
N GLY A 216 7.09 4.00 -3.56
CA GLY A 216 6.05 4.97 -3.91
C GLY A 216 4.78 4.75 -3.10
N VAL A 217 3.95 5.77 -2.98
CA VAL A 217 2.63 5.70 -2.34
C VAL A 217 1.53 5.98 -3.36
N SER A 218 0.45 5.21 -3.30
CA SER A 218 -0.75 5.47 -4.08
C SER A 218 -1.70 6.38 -3.30
N VAL A 219 -2.11 7.49 -3.90
CA VAL A 219 -3.05 8.46 -3.31
C VAL A 219 -4.02 8.92 -4.39
N MET A 220 -5.33 8.77 -4.15
CA MET A 220 -6.40 9.07 -5.11
C MET A 220 -6.18 8.49 -6.52
N GLY A 221 -5.66 7.26 -6.60
CA GLY A 221 -5.44 6.57 -7.88
C GLY A 221 -4.20 6.99 -8.65
N ASN A 222 -3.39 7.90 -8.10
CA ASN A 222 -2.11 8.32 -8.65
C ASN A 222 -0.95 7.88 -7.76
N MET A 223 0.26 7.82 -8.31
CA MET A 223 1.43 7.38 -7.57
C MET A 223 2.41 8.53 -7.32
N TYR A 224 3.05 8.51 -6.15
CA TYR A 224 3.97 9.55 -5.72
C TYR A 224 5.25 8.94 -5.13
N TRP A 225 6.40 9.50 -5.50
CA TRP A 225 7.72 9.06 -5.02
C TRP A 225 8.58 10.23 -4.56
N LEU A 226 9.46 9.95 -3.62
CA LEU A 226 10.53 10.85 -3.23
C LEU A 226 11.69 10.79 -4.23
N THR A 227 12.19 11.96 -4.65
CA THR A 227 13.28 12.07 -5.65
C THR A 227 14.57 12.57 -5.01
N GLU A 228 15.74 12.13 -5.51
CA GLU A 228 17.06 12.54 -4.99
C GLU A 228 17.22 14.08 -4.91
N LYS A 229 16.54 14.82 -5.80
CA LYS A 229 16.49 16.30 -5.83
C LYS A 229 15.64 16.93 -4.73
N ASN A 230 15.36 16.20 -3.65
CA ASN A 230 14.49 16.61 -2.54
C ASN A 230 13.09 17.07 -3.01
N GLY A 231 12.50 16.37 -3.99
CA GLY A 231 11.16 16.66 -4.51
C GLY A 231 10.21 15.47 -4.43
N ILE A 232 8.95 15.72 -4.82
CA ILE A 232 7.92 14.71 -5.05
C ILE A 232 7.68 14.57 -6.55
N LEU A 233 7.87 13.37 -7.08
CA LEU A 233 7.48 12.99 -8.42
C LEU A 233 6.11 12.32 -8.36
N GLY A 234 5.15 12.81 -9.13
CA GLY A 234 3.83 12.20 -9.32
C GLY A 234 3.73 11.53 -10.68
N PHE A 235 3.00 10.42 -10.76
CA PHE A 235 2.50 9.87 -12.02
C PHE A 235 0.99 9.88 -12.03
N ASP A 236 0.42 10.54 -13.03
CA ASP A 236 -1.01 10.69 -13.26
C ASP A 236 -1.50 9.56 -14.17
N PHE A 237 -2.31 8.63 -13.67
CA PHE A 237 -2.82 7.50 -14.47
C PHE A 237 -3.93 7.88 -15.46
N THR A 238 -4.50 9.07 -15.30
CA THR A 238 -5.51 9.61 -16.23
C THR A 238 -4.83 10.24 -17.43
N ALA A 239 -3.84 11.10 -17.18
CA ALA A 239 -3.06 11.77 -18.22
C ALA A 239 -1.87 10.94 -18.74
N GLU A 240 -1.50 9.89 -18.01
CA GLU A 240 -0.33 9.02 -18.27
C GLU A 240 0.99 9.79 -18.36
N THR A 241 1.18 10.76 -17.47
CA THR A 241 2.36 11.63 -17.47
C THR A 241 2.97 11.75 -16.08
N PHE A 242 4.29 11.96 -16.06
CA PHE A 242 4.99 12.36 -14.85
C PHE A 242 4.89 13.86 -14.64
N LYS A 243 4.82 14.28 -13.37
CA LYS A 243 4.76 15.68 -12.96
C LYS A 243 5.65 15.86 -11.73
N ASP A 244 6.45 16.91 -11.72
CA ASP A 244 7.10 17.38 -10.50
C ASP A 244 6.04 18.09 -9.66
N VAL A 245 5.64 17.46 -8.54
CA VAL A 245 4.49 17.90 -7.75
C VAL A 245 4.87 19.06 -6.84
N CYS A 246 5.95 18.90 -6.07
CA CYS A 246 6.44 19.94 -5.17
C CYS A 246 7.84 19.63 -4.65
N SER A 247 8.48 20.64 -4.06
CA SER A 247 9.70 20.45 -3.26
C SER A 247 9.36 19.96 -1.86
N CYS A 248 10.21 19.08 -1.33
CA CYS A 248 10.13 18.67 0.06
C CYS A 248 10.72 19.76 0.99
N PRO A 249 10.30 19.79 2.26
CA PRO A 249 10.97 20.55 3.31
C PRO A 249 12.49 20.31 3.35
N PRO A 250 13.29 21.27 3.84
CA PRO A 250 14.74 21.15 3.89
C PRO A 250 15.19 19.85 4.55
N LEU A 251 16.08 19.12 3.87
CA LEU A 251 16.65 17.88 4.36
C LEU A 251 18.06 18.17 4.88
N PHE A 252 18.27 17.99 6.18
CA PHE A 252 19.62 18.10 6.76
C PHE A 252 20.42 16.82 6.51
N PHE A 253 21.74 16.93 6.48
CA PHE A 253 22.62 15.79 6.21
C PHE A 253 22.35 14.63 7.18
N GLY A 254 22.22 13.42 6.63
CA GLY A 254 21.91 12.22 7.42
C GLY A 254 20.45 12.05 7.83
N HIS A 255 19.53 12.96 7.47
CA HIS A 255 18.10 12.74 7.69
C HIS A 255 17.57 11.67 6.74
N ARG A 256 16.81 10.72 7.29
CA ARG A 256 16.04 9.75 6.51
C ARG A 256 14.63 10.27 6.31
N ARG A 257 14.02 9.93 5.18
CA ARG A 257 12.70 10.41 4.80
C ARG A 257 11.79 9.29 4.32
N TYR A 258 10.51 9.37 4.68
CA TYR A 258 9.51 8.36 4.39
C TYR A 258 8.20 9.01 3.97
N LEU A 259 7.67 8.58 2.82
CA LEU A 259 6.42 9.06 2.26
C LEU A 259 5.29 8.11 2.64
N SER A 260 4.13 8.66 2.99
CA SER A 260 2.90 7.89 3.23
C SER A 260 1.68 8.74 2.87
N CYS A 261 0.50 8.12 2.88
CA CYS A 261 -0.76 8.80 2.67
C CYS A 261 -1.26 9.41 3.98
N PHE A 262 -1.68 10.67 3.95
CA PHE A 262 -2.35 11.33 5.06
C PHE A 262 -3.84 11.50 4.75
N ARG A 263 -4.67 10.73 5.46
CA ARG A 263 -6.11 10.58 5.17
C ARG A 263 -6.30 9.92 3.81
N GLU A 264 -6.66 10.68 2.77
CA GLU A 264 -6.99 10.14 1.44
C GLU A 264 -6.43 10.98 0.29
N ASP A 265 -6.25 12.28 0.50
CA ASP A 265 -6.06 13.29 -0.54
C ASP A 265 -4.73 14.05 -0.39
N ARG A 266 -3.90 13.65 0.57
CA ARG A 266 -2.67 14.34 0.97
C ARG A 266 -1.53 13.39 1.21
N LEU A 267 -0.32 13.93 1.13
CA LEU A 267 0.91 13.23 1.46
C LEU A 267 1.35 13.59 2.88
N SER A 268 1.86 12.61 3.61
CA SER A 268 2.73 12.84 4.76
C SER A 268 4.17 12.55 4.41
N LEU A 269 5.07 13.40 4.89
CA LEU A 269 6.51 13.21 4.83
C LEU A 269 7.05 13.15 6.25
N LEU A 270 7.58 11.99 6.64
CA LEU A 270 8.30 11.81 7.89
C LEU A 270 9.78 11.99 7.62
N GLN A 271 10.45 12.85 8.38
CA GLN A 271 11.89 13.00 8.39
C GLN A 271 12.43 12.61 9.77
N GLN A 272 13.50 11.82 9.82
CA GLN A 272 14.16 11.46 11.07
C GLN A 272 15.67 11.72 10.99
N ALA A 273 16.19 12.46 11.97
CA ALA A 273 17.62 12.69 12.13
C ALA A 273 18.35 11.39 12.56
N LYS A 274 19.47 11.06 11.91
CA LYS A 274 20.24 9.84 12.24
C LYS A 274 20.80 9.86 13.66
N GLU A 275 21.31 11.00 14.12
CA GLU A 275 21.99 11.12 15.42
C GLU A 275 21.02 11.42 16.56
N SER A 276 20.33 12.57 16.52
CA SER A 276 19.41 12.98 17.59
C SER A 276 18.12 12.16 17.65
N LYS A 277 17.82 11.37 16.61
CA LYS A 277 16.54 10.66 16.43
C LYS A 277 15.32 11.56 16.39
N LYS A 278 15.50 12.89 16.34
CA LYS A 278 14.43 13.87 16.17
C LYS A 278 13.56 13.49 14.96
N ILE A 279 12.25 13.48 15.17
CA ILE A 279 11.27 13.18 14.12
C ILE A 279 10.50 14.45 13.79
N GLU A 280 10.39 14.75 12.50
CA GLU A 280 9.55 15.82 11.97
C GLU A 280 8.56 15.21 10.99
N VAL A 281 7.28 15.52 11.19
CA VAL A 281 6.20 15.12 10.29
C VAL A 281 5.68 16.35 9.58
N TRP A 282 5.62 16.25 8.27
CA TRP A 282 5.09 17.27 7.38
C TRP A 282 3.88 16.72 6.63
N ILE A 283 2.89 17.56 6.37
CA ILE A 283 1.68 17.20 5.62
C ILE A 283 1.53 18.17 4.47
N SER A 284 1.21 17.66 3.29
CA SER A 284 0.90 18.51 2.15
C SER A 284 -0.47 19.20 2.33
N ASN A 285 -0.74 20.29 1.62
CA ASN A 285 -2.13 20.63 1.30
C ASN A 285 -2.74 19.59 0.33
N ASN A 286 -3.99 19.80 -0.10
CA ASN A 286 -4.70 18.85 -0.94
C ASN A 286 -3.95 18.70 -2.27
N LEU A 287 -3.77 17.46 -2.74
CA LEU A 287 -3.09 17.17 -4.00
C LEU A 287 -3.83 17.68 -5.24
N ALA A 288 -5.12 18.03 -5.11
CA ALA A 288 -5.91 18.66 -6.16
C ALA A 288 -5.77 20.20 -6.18
N ASP A 289 -5.09 20.81 -5.21
CA ASP A 289 -4.84 22.25 -5.20
C ASP A 289 -3.87 22.63 -6.35
N GLU A 290 -3.93 23.88 -6.81
CA GLU A 290 -3.09 24.39 -7.92
C GLU A 290 -1.59 24.24 -7.64
N SER A 291 -1.19 24.37 -6.37
CA SER A 291 0.19 24.18 -5.94
C SER A 291 0.22 23.33 -4.68
N VAL A 292 1.05 22.29 -4.67
CA VAL A 292 1.24 21.45 -3.51
C VAL A 292 2.44 21.94 -2.70
N SER A 293 2.30 22.03 -1.39
CA SER A 293 3.38 22.41 -0.47
C SER A 293 3.20 21.70 0.87
N PHE A 294 4.32 21.48 1.56
CA PHE A 294 4.33 20.83 2.86
C PHE A 294 4.31 21.85 4.00
N THR A 295 3.49 21.58 5.01
CA THR A 295 3.48 22.30 6.28
C THR A 295 3.84 21.35 7.42
N ARG A 296 4.55 21.84 8.42
CA ARG A 296 4.96 21.01 9.56
C ARG A 296 3.72 20.67 10.37
N TYR A 297 3.45 19.37 10.53
CA TYR A 297 2.34 18.88 11.31
C TYR A 297 2.68 18.77 12.79
N PHE A 298 3.81 18.12 13.10
CA PHE A 298 4.42 18.14 14.42
C PHE A 298 5.91 17.78 14.35
N SER A 299 6.61 18.03 15.44
CA SER A 299 8.00 17.65 15.64
C SER A 299 8.16 17.09 17.04
N VAL A 300 9.00 16.08 17.19
CA VAL A 300 9.32 15.49 18.49
C VAL A 300 10.83 15.30 18.60
N ASP A 301 11.38 15.87 19.66
CA ASP A 301 12.80 15.83 20.01
C ASP A 301 12.88 15.51 21.50
N LYS A 302 12.82 14.22 21.81
CA LYS A 302 12.76 13.69 23.17
C LYS A 302 13.73 12.52 23.31
N PRO A 303 14.34 12.33 24.49
CA PRO A 303 15.10 11.12 24.78
C PRO A 303 14.25 9.86 24.58
N GLY A 304 14.88 8.77 24.14
CA GLY A 304 14.21 7.47 23.99
C GLY A 304 13.41 7.28 22.70
N LEU A 305 13.53 8.19 21.72
CA LEU A 305 12.97 7.95 20.39
C LEU A 305 13.68 6.79 19.69
N PRO A 306 12.95 5.82 19.10
CA PRO A 306 13.56 4.72 18.39
C PRO A 306 14.13 5.20 17.04
N ALA A 307 15.18 4.54 16.57
CA ALA A 307 15.57 4.65 15.17
C ALA A 307 14.51 3.92 14.34
N LEU A 308 13.79 4.63 13.46
CA LEU A 308 12.72 4.03 12.67
C LEU A 308 13.27 3.13 11.55
N ASN A 309 14.52 3.34 11.17
CA ASN A 309 15.24 2.41 10.30
C ASN A 309 16.52 1.96 11.01
N LEU A 310 16.65 0.66 11.23
CA LEU A 310 17.76 0.06 11.96
C LEU A 310 18.93 -0.31 11.03
N HIS A 311 18.72 -0.40 9.69
CA HIS A 311 19.74 -0.79 8.72
C HIS A 311 19.93 0.25 7.58
N GLU A 312 21.14 0.40 7.05
CA GLU A 312 21.43 1.46 6.07
C GLU A 312 20.86 1.27 4.66
N SER A 313 20.33 0.09 4.31
CA SER A 313 20.17 -0.21 2.88
C SER A 313 18.82 -0.70 2.34
N ILE A 314 17.85 -1.23 3.11
CA ILE A 314 16.69 -1.88 2.43
C ILE A 314 15.32 -1.73 3.11
N LEU A 315 15.24 -1.66 4.43
CA LEU A 315 13.95 -1.72 5.14
C LEU A 315 13.42 -0.31 5.44
N HIS A 316 12.29 0.03 4.83
CA HIS A 316 11.62 1.30 5.05
C HIS A 316 10.56 1.11 6.13
N PRO A 317 10.61 1.83 7.27
CA PRO A 317 9.50 1.86 8.20
C PRO A 317 8.23 2.26 7.49
N VAL A 318 7.15 1.66 7.95
CA VAL A 318 5.81 1.94 7.45
C VAL A 318 5.09 2.66 8.55
N TYR A 319 4.44 3.78 8.24
CA TYR A 319 3.75 4.56 9.25
C TYR A 319 2.39 5.06 8.75
N CYS A 320 1.48 5.21 9.70
CA CYS A 320 0.17 5.79 9.47
C CYS A 320 -0.29 6.63 10.68
N PHE A 321 -1.37 7.38 10.48
CA PHE A 321 -2.00 8.20 11.51
C PHE A 321 -3.36 7.61 11.83
N VAL A 322 -3.55 7.25 13.10
CA VAL A 322 -4.84 6.77 13.62
C VAL A 322 -5.46 7.73 14.64
N LYS A 323 -4.61 8.54 15.28
CA LYS A 323 -5.00 9.57 16.23
C LYS A 323 -4.47 10.93 15.74
N PRO A 324 -5.14 12.05 16.05
CA PRO A 324 -4.60 13.38 15.76
C PRO A 324 -3.22 13.56 16.41
N ARG A 325 -2.25 14.09 15.65
CA ARG A 325 -0.88 14.37 16.11
C ARG A 325 -0.15 13.19 16.78
N SER A 326 -0.53 11.98 16.39
CA SER A 326 0.11 10.74 16.83
C SER A 326 0.23 9.79 15.64
N MET A 327 1.42 9.25 15.46
CA MET A 327 1.71 8.27 14.42
C MET A 327 1.90 6.89 15.03
N PHE A 328 1.57 5.88 14.23
CA PHE A 328 1.97 4.51 14.46
C PHE A 328 3.01 4.16 13.39
N ALA A 329 4.16 3.64 13.82
CA ALA A 329 5.22 3.20 12.92
C ALA A 329 5.52 1.73 13.18
N LEU A 330 5.46 0.92 12.13
CA LEU A 330 5.99 -0.43 12.12
C LEU A 330 7.41 -0.36 11.57
N CYS A 331 8.37 -0.58 12.47
CA CYS A 331 9.80 -0.65 12.18
C CYS A 331 10.24 -2.11 12.21
N GLU A 332 11.43 -2.39 11.74
CA GLU A 332 11.98 -3.75 11.76
C GLU A 332 13.35 -3.75 12.40
N GLY A 333 13.52 -4.64 13.37
CA GLY A 333 14.79 -5.00 13.96
C GLY A 333 15.22 -6.39 13.51
N ASP A 334 16.51 -6.62 13.57
CA ASP A 334 17.13 -7.91 13.31
C ASP A 334 18.17 -8.23 14.39
N GLU A 335 18.25 -9.51 14.73
CA GLU A 335 19.19 -10.08 15.67
C GLU A 335 19.82 -11.33 15.05
N GLY A 336 21.15 -11.36 14.94
CA GLY A 336 21.88 -12.52 14.46
C GLY A 336 23.33 -12.23 14.07
N GLU A 337 24.18 -13.24 14.21
CA GLU A 337 25.55 -13.25 13.68
C GLU A 337 25.69 -14.33 12.60
N GLY A 338 26.36 -14.01 11.50
CA GLY A 338 26.66 -14.97 10.43
C GLY A 338 25.54 -15.16 9.40
N VAL A 339 24.95 -16.38 9.35
CA VAL A 339 24.07 -16.86 8.26
C VAL A 339 22.59 -16.98 8.70
N THR A 340 22.31 -16.81 9.99
CA THR A 340 20.95 -16.85 10.56
C THR A 340 20.61 -15.49 11.13
N TYR A 341 19.55 -14.87 10.63
CA TYR A 341 19.01 -13.61 11.14
C TYR A 341 17.59 -13.86 11.62
N THR A 342 17.32 -13.48 12.86
CA THR A 342 15.97 -13.36 13.38
C THR A 342 15.52 -11.93 13.20
N THR A 343 14.31 -11.75 12.72
CA THR A 343 13.77 -10.44 12.40
C THR A 343 12.45 -10.26 13.11
N TYR A 344 12.23 -9.08 13.64
CA TYR A 344 11.01 -8.75 14.37
C TYR A 344 10.53 -7.39 13.93
N GLY A 345 9.21 -7.25 13.85
CA GLY A 345 8.61 -5.92 13.69
C GLY A 345 8.49 -5.26 15.05
N ILE A 346 8.71 -3.96 15.12
CA ILE A 346 8.50 -3.13 16.31
C ILE A 346 7.39 -2.15 15.98
N LEU A 347 6.26 -2.27 16.68
CA LEU A 347 5.17 -1.31 16.57
C LEU A 347 5.38 -0.19 17.60
N CYS A 348 5.58 1.03 17.12
CA CYS A 348 5.79 2.23 17.92
C CYS A 348 4.60 3.18 17.78
N GLU A 349 4.10 3.71 18.90
CA GLU A 349 3.19 4.85 18.96
C GLU A 349 3.98 6.09 19.40
N ILE A 350 4.01 7.13 18.57
CA ILE A 350 4.80 8.34 18.80
C ILE A 350 3.89 9.56 18.63
N ASP A 351 3.94 10.50 19.57
CA ASP A 351 3.25 11.79 19.49
C ASP A 351 4.19 12.97 19.85
N GLU A 352 3.63 14.17 19.99
CA GLU A 352 4.38 15.38 20.36
C GLU A 352 5.15 15.28 21.69
N GLY A 353 4.70 14.41 22.60
CA GLY A 353 5.35 14.17 23.89
C GLY A 353 6.43 13.10 23.86
N GLY A 354 6.64 12.39 22.75
CA GLY A 354 7.66 11.33 22.65
C GLY A 354 7.09 9.97 22.24
N LEU A 355 7.88 8.94 22.52
CA LEU A 355 7.46 7.55 22.42
C LEU A 355 6.43 7.26 23.52
N ARG A 356 5.22 6.85 23.12
CA ARG A 356 4.13 6.51 24.05
C ARG A 356 4.06 5.03 24.34
N ASN A 357 4.30 4.23 23.32
CA ASN A 357 4.24 2.79 23.42
C ASN A 357 5.17 2.16 22.40
N GLN A 358 5.77 1.04 22.79
CA GLN A 358 6.57 0.21 21.90
C GLN A 358 6.21 -1.24 22.20
N THR A 359 5.92 -2.00 21.17
CA THR A 359 5.56 -3.41 21.32
C THR A 359 6.25 -4.21 20.22
N GLU A 360 7.03 -5.19 20.62
CA GLU A 360 7.60 -6.16 19.71
C GLU A 360 6.48 -7.03 19.12
N THR A 361 6.52 -7.20 17.81
CA THR A 361 5.71 -8.17 17.08
C THR A 361 6.49 -9.47 16.97
N GLU A 362 5.80 -10.59 16.76
CA GLU A 362 6.45 -11.91 16.74
C GLU A 362 7.68 -11.95 15.81
N THR A 363 8.70 -12.65 16.30
CA THR A 363 9.97 -12.91 15.64
C THR A 363 9.78 -13.92 14.52
N GLU A 364 10.51 -13.72 13.43
CA GLU A 364 10.60 -14.64 12.32
C GLU A 364 12.08 -14.90 12.03
N THR A 365 12.47 -16.16 12.19
CA THR A 365 13.84 -16.61 11.93
C THR A 365 13.92 -17.15 10.52
N GLU A 366 14.67 -16.47 9.65
CA GLU A 366 14.96 -16.94 8.30
C GLU A 366 16.43 -17.37 8.21
N ARG A 367 16.68 -18.55 7.60
CA ARG A 367 18.04 -19.00 7.24
C ARG A 367 18.35 -18.54 5.82
N ILE A 368 19.32 -17.64 5.68
CA ILE A 368 19.70 -17.09 4.37
C ILE A 368 20.80 -17.95 3.76
N TYR A 369 20.49 -18.68 2.69
CA TYR A 369 21.51 -19.38 1.90
C TYR A 369 21.96 -18.50 0.71
N GLY A 370 23.13 -17.85 0.79
CA GLY A 370 23.74 -17.12 -0.34
C GLY A 370 24.57 -15.87 0.03
N ARG A 371 25.24 -15.26 -0.95
CA ARG A 371 26.02 -14.01 -0.80
C ARG A 371 25.16 -12.74 -0.71
N LEU A 372 23.90 -12.81 -1.12
CA LEU A 372 22.93 -11.75 -0.85
C LEU A 372 22.38 -12.02 0.56
N ARG A 373 22.91 -11.26 1.52
CA ARG A 373 22.31 -11.04 2.83
C ARG A 373 20.88 -10.47 2.61
N TYR A 374 20.13 -10.21 3.66
CA TYR A 374 18.85 -9.48 3.65
C TYR A 374 17.61 -10.36 3.52
N PRO A 375 16.95 -10.68 4.66
CA PRO A 375 15.52 -10.88 4.66
C PRO A 375 14.90 -9.51 4.35
N ILE A 376 14.16 -9.42 3.26
CA ILE A 376 13.57 -8.15 2.83
C ILE A 376 12.09 -8.24 3.15
N PHE A 377 11.75 -7.59 4.24
CA PHE A 377 10.38 -7.41 4.63
C PHE A 377 9.72 -6.33 3.78
N CYS A 378 8.44 -6.55 3.55
CA CYS A 378 7.58 -5.59 2.91
C CYS A 378 6.34 -5.41 3.78
N GLY A 379 6.44 -4.45 4.70
CA GLY A 379 5.28 -3.88 5.34
C GLY A 379 4.59 -2.87 4.41
N HIS A 380 3.26 -2.77 4.48
CA HIS A 380 2.49 -1.65 3.91
C HIS A 380 1.39 -1.21 4.86
N VAL A 381 0.99 0.07 4.77
CA VAL A 381 -0.30 0.49 5.31
C VAL A 381 -1.36 -0.05 4.37
N TYR A 382 -2.34 -0.74 4.93
CA TYR A 382 -3.36 -1.46 4.20
C TYR A 382 -4.74 -1.11 4.77
N VAL A 383 -5.70 -0.87 3.88
CA VAL A 383 -7.12 -0.74 4.23
C VAL A 383 -7.84 -1.95 3.62
N PRO A 384 -8.47 -2.81 4.44
CA PRO A 384 -9.25 -3.94 3.95
C PRO A 384 -10.36 -3.49 3.00
N SER A 385 -10.45 -4.14 1.84
CA SER A 385 -11.30 -3.68 0.75
C SER A 385 -12.00 -4.83 0.02
N PHE A 386 -13.24 -4.59 -0.41
CA PHE A 386 -14.01 -5.50 -1.25
C PHE A 386 -13.71 -5.36 -2.75
N VAL A 387 -12.75 -4.50 -3.13
CA VAL A 387 -12.35 -4.32 -4.53
C VAL A 387 -11.92 -5.66 -5.13
N PRO A 388 -12.62 -6.17 -6.16
CA PRO A 388 -12.24 -7.42 -6.81
C PRO A 388 -10.90 -7.25 -7.55
N LEU A 389 -10.25 -8.37 -7.86
CA LEU A 389 -9.10 -8.32 -8.77
C LEU A 389 -9.58 -7.82 -10.14
N PRO A 390 -8.89 -6.83 -10.76
CA PRO A 390 -9.25 -6.34 -12.09
C PRO A 390 -8.96 -7.32 -13.23
#